data_AF-A0A1F4BP28-F1
#
_entry.id   AF-A0A1F4BP28-F1
#
_cell.length_a   1.000
_cell.length_b   1.000
_cell.length_c   1.000
_cell.angle_alpha   90.00
_cell.angle_beta   90.00
_cell.angle_gamma   90.00
#
_symmetry.space_group_name_H-M   'P 1'
#
loop_
_entity.id
_entity.type
_entity.pdbx_description
1 polymer ?
#
loop_
_entity_poly.entity_id
_entity_poly.type
_entity_poly.pdbx_seq_one_letter_code
_entity_poly.pdbx_strand_id
1 'polypeptide(L)'
;MACLGLVAASPIRTQGVGDALEFRETPYFLVMLVHATGLDYQDQPRLVRSLYKSQMKGGFLGHSWVVLSGIEGGRRQVVEAGLTPRDLESVQFFRGVLDLAEYGYVNPAAEQKRNPRYEPDPISYLWRDLGNGHLRMESQGGLEPTFAAKVDLDPGQYRRIKARLDPTLPSHKTFQVTGQQCSSFVAELAALAGVNLQHQVTIPIPREVEYSGKKVRLWSDPKYSSITFSSPDAVEADLKRLVASGRAANALSWYHSAAQYSEASMRHVLAGR
;
A
#
# COMPACT_ATOMS: atom_id res chain seq x y z
N MET A 1 43.16 6.72 45.15
CA MET A 1 43.49 5.60 44.24
C MET A 1 42.23 5.28 43.45
N ALA A 2 42.06 5.91 42.28
CA ALA A 2 40.94 5.67 41.37
C ALA A 2 41.43 5.97 39.95
N CYS A 3 41.57 4.95 39.12
CA CYS A 3 41.95 5.05 37.72
C CYS A 3 40.71 5.36 36.88
N LEU A 4 40.72 6.50 36.19
CA LEU A 4 39.78 6.84 35.11
C LEU A 4 40.32 6.23 33.81
N GLY A 5 39.63 5.23 33.27
CA GLY A 5 39.90 4.66 31.94
C GLY A 5 39.16 5.43 30.86
N LEU A 6 39.89 6.13 29.99
CA LEU A 6 39.39 6.62 28.71
C LEU A 6 39.17 5.43 27.76
N VAL A 7 37.94 5.22 27.30
CA VAL A 7 37.64 4.35 26.16
C VAL A 7 37.63 5.21 24.90
N ALA A 8 38.58 4.98 24.00
CA ALA A 8 38.64 5.63 22.70
C ALA A 8 37.45 5.17 21.83
N ALA A 9 36.67 6.12 21.33
CA ALA A 9 35.61 5.86 20.37
C ALA A 9 36.23 5.47 19.02
N SER A 10 35.91 4.27 18.55
CA SER A 10 36.26 3.82 17.20
C SER A 10 35.54 4.67 16.15
N PRO A 11 36.21 5.07 15.04
CA PRO A 11 35.56 5.83 13.99
C PRO A 11 34.51 4.97 13.28
N ILE A 12 33.30 5.52 13.17
CA ILE A 12 32.22 4.98 12.35
C ILE A 12 32.71 4.98 10.90
N ARG A 13 32.94 3.79 10.34
CA ARG A 13 33.14 3.60 8.90
C ARG A 13 31.87 4.03 8.18
N THR A 14 31.92 5.15 7.48
CA THR A 14 30.96 5.46 6.43
C THR A 14 31.08 4.39 5.35
N GLN A 15 30.11 3.47 5.26
CA GLN A 15 29.99 2.57 4.11
C GLN A 15 29.84 3.43 2.86
N GLY A 16 30.70 3.17 1.87
CA GLY A 16 30.64 3.83 0.57
C GLY A 16 29.26 3.64 -0.04
N VAL A 17 28.78 4.68 -0.72
CA VAL A 17 27.60 4.62 -1.59
C VAL A 17 27.87 3.52 -2.60
N GLY A 18 27.28 2.34 -2.40
CA GLY A 18 27.42 1.22 -3.31
C GLY A 18 26.75 1.58 -4.63
N ASP A 19 27.41 1.27 -5.75
CA ASP A 19 26.81 1.43 -7.07
C ASP A 19 25.45 0.73 -7.10
N ALA A 20 24.43 1.44 -7.61
CA ALA A 20 23.08 0.91 -7.67
C ALA A 20 23.08 -0.40 -8.48
N LEU A 21 22.41 -1.44 -7.97
CA LEU A 21 22.31 -2.71 -8.68
C LEU A 21 21.55 -2.52 -10.00
N GLU A 22 22.19 -2.92 -11.10
CA GLU A 22 21.55 -2.98 -12.40
C GLU A 22 20.48 -4.08 -12.42
N PHE A 23 19.35 -3.82 -13.06
CA PHE A 23 18.32 -4.84 -13.25
C PHE A 23 18.83 -5.96 -14.15
N ARG A 24 18.75 -7.19 -13.66
CA ARG A 24 18.97 -8.40 -14.45
C ARG A 24 17.91 -9.43 -14.10
N GLU A 25 17.33 -10.06 -15.11
CA GLU A 25 16.38 -11.15 -14.88
C GLU A 25 17.11 -12.36 -14.30
N THR A 26 16.65 -12.81 -13.15
CA THR A 26 17.11 -14.05 -12.51
C THR A 26 16.02 -15.13 -12.63
N PRO A 27 16.31 -16.39 -12.26
CA PRO A 27 15.31 -17.45 -12.30
C PRO A 27 14.06 -17.13 -11.48
N TYR A 28 14.21 -16.47 -10.33
CA TYR A 28 13.11 -16.09 -9.45
C TYR A 28 13.33 -14.67 -8.93
N PHE A 29 12.34 -13.79 -9.12
CA PHE A 29 12.40 -12.42 -8.62
C PHE A 29 11.01 -11.86 -8.31
N LEU A 30 11.00 -10.85 -7.43
CA LEU A 30 9.83 -10.03 -7.13
C LEU A 30 10.14 -8.59 -7.55
N VAL A 31 9.27 -8.00 -8.36
CA VAL A 31 9.25 -6.56 -8.61
C VAL A 31 8.11 -5.95 -7.81
N MET A 32 8.42 -4.98 -6.97
CA MET A 32 7.45 -4.19 -6.22
C MET A 32 7.25 -2.88 -6.96
N LEU A 33 5.99 -2.55 -7.25
CA LEU A 33 5.58 -1.39 -8.02
C LEU A 33 4.72 -0.48 -7.18
N VAL A 34 4.85 0.81 -7.46
CA VAL A 34 4.10 1.83 -6.75
C VAL A 34 3.75 2.97 -7.69
N HIS A 35 2.53 3.46 -7.54
CA HIS A 35 2.08 4.75 -8.08
C HIS A 35 1.81 5.66 -6.88
N ALA A 36 2.77 6.51 -6.54
CA ALA A 36 2.67 7.47 -5.45
C ALA A 36 2.12 8.80 -5.97
N THR A 37 1.24 9.45 -5.21
CA THR A 37 0.57 10.69 -5.64
C THR A 37 1.18 11.95 -5.02
N GLY A 38 2.14 11.80 -4.11
CA GLY A 38 2.81 12.90 -3.41
C GLY A 38 1.94 13.52 -2.34
N LEU A 39 1.24 12.71 -1.54
CA LEU A 39 0.42 13.23 -0.44
C LEU A 39 1.29 13.87 0.65
N ASP A 40 0.81 14.96 1.24
CA ASP A 40 1.54 15.70 2.28
C ASP A 40 1.10 15.22 3.67
N TYR A 41 1.93 14.38 4.30
CA TYR A 41 1.68 13.79 5.61
C TYR A 41 2.19 14.63 6.79
N GLN A 42 2.68 15.87 6.56
CA GLN A 42 3.28 16.67 7.65
C GLN A 42 2.26 17.04 8.74
N ASP A 43 1.04 17.36 8.34
CA ASP A 43 -0.06 17.67 9.24
C ASP A 43 -1.43 17.35 8.59
N GLN A 44 -2.48 17.31 9.40
CA GLN A 44 -3.83 16.95 8.95
C GLN A 44 -4.42 17.94 7.92
N PRO A 45 -4.34 19.28 8.10
CA PRO A 45 -4.77 20.22 7.06
C PRO A 45 -4.08 20.05 5.71
N ARG A 46 -2.77 19.80 5.70
CA ARG A 46 -2.01 19.55 4.47
C ARG A 46 -2.41 18.26 3.80
N LEU A 47 -2.58 17.18 4.57
CA LEU A 47 -3.03 15.90 4.04
C LEU A 47 -4.42 16.01 3.40
N VAL A 48 -5.38 16.63 4.09
CA VAL A 48 -6.73 16.83 3.55
C VAL A 48 -6.67 17.63 2.25
N ARG A 49 -5.83 18.68 2.21
CA ARG A 49 -5.63 19.50 1.02
C ARG A 49 -4.99 18.70 -0.13
N SER A 50 -4.00 17.85 0.13
CA SER A 50 -3.37 17.02 -0.91
C SER A 50 -4.31 15.91 -1.39
N LEU A 51 -5.08 15.29 -0.49
CA LEU A 51 -6.11 14.31 -0.84
C LEU A 51 -7.18 14.92 -1.73
N TYR A 52 -7.71 16.09 -1.37
CA TYR A 52 -8.67 16.81 -2.19
C TYR A 52 -8.11 17.13 -3.59
N LYS A 53 -6.87 17.63 -3.67
CA LYS A 53 -6.19 17.87 -4.94
C LYS A 53 -6.03 16.60 -5.78
N SER A 54 -5.72 15.46 -5.15
CA SER A 54 -5.59 14.17 -5.84
C SER A 54 -6.94 13.71 -6.39
N GLN A 55 -8.00 13.83 -5.59
CA GLN A 55 -9.35 13.47 -6.01
C GLN A 55 -9.83 14.30 -7.22
N MET A 56 -9.55 15.60 -7.24
CA MET A 56 -9.89 16.48 -8.36
C MET A 56 -9.17 16.12 -9.67
N LYS A 57 -8.07 15.34 -9.62
CA LYS A 57 -7.28 14.90 -10.79
C LYS A 57 -7.64 13.51 -11.29
N GLY A 58 -8.77 12.93 -10.85
CA GLY A 58 -9.22 11.60 -11.27
C GLY A 58 -9.36 10.59 -10.13
N GLY A 59 -9.49 11.04 -8.88
CA GLY A 59 -10.00 10.21 -7.78
C GLY A 59 -8.99 9.25 -7.14
N PHE A 60 -7.78 9.12 -7.67
CA PHE A 60 -6.85 8.07 -7.25
C PHE A 60 -5.94 8.52 -6.10
N LEU A 61 -5.79 7.68 -5.07
CA LEU A 61 -4.96 7.96 -3.88
C LEU A 61 -3.59 7.28 -3.92
N GLY A 62 -3.22 6.74 -5.08
CA GLY A 62 -2.05 5.90 -5.26
C GLY A 62 -2.37 4.42 -5.16
N HIS A 63 -1.41 3.59 -5.61
CA HIS A 63 -1.51 2.14 -5.58
C HIS A 63 -0.16 1.50 -5.33
N SER A 64 -0.18 0.26 -4.89
CA SER A 64 1.02 -0.59 -4.86
C SER A 64 0.65 -2.00 -5.28
N TRP A 65 1.49 -2.62 -6.08
CA TRP A 65 1.29 -3.98 -6.58
C TRP A 65 2.64 -4.67 -6.83
N VAL A 66 2.60 -5.92 -7.28
CA VAL A 66 3.81 -6.69 -7.56
C VAL A 66 3.77 -7.37 -8.92
N VAL A 67 4.95 -7.68 -9.44
CA VAL A 67 5.16 -8.71 -10.46
C VAL A 67 6.05 -9.80 -9.87
N LEU A 68 5.56 -11.03 -9.81
CA LEU A 68 6.30 -12.22 -9.40
C LEU A 68 6.72 -12.98 -10.66
N SER A 69 8.02 -13.30 -10.79
CA SER A 69 8.51 -14.18 -11.85
C SER A 69 9.26 -15.38 -11.28
N GLY A 70 9.08 -16.54 -11.90
CA GLY A 70 9.76 -17.78 -11.51
C GLY A 70 9.83 -18.79 -12.66
N ILE A 71 10.70 -19.80 -12.53
CA ILE A 71 10.75 -20.95 -13.44
C ILE A 71 9.99 -22.14 -12.85
N GLU A 72 9.00 -22.65 -13.57
CA GLU A 72 8.22 -23.84 -13.24
C GLU A 72 8.05 -24.73 -14.47
N GLY A 73 8.30 -26.04 -14.32
CA GLY A 73 8.22 -26.98 -15.45
C GLY A 73 9.14 -26.61 -16.63
N GLY A 74 10.27 -25.95 -16.35
CA GLY A 74 11.21 -25.46 -17.36
C GLY A 74 10.75 -24.20 -18.12
N ARG A 75 9.62 -23.59 -17.74
CA ARG A 75 9.09 -22.37 -18.37
C ARG A 75 9.03 -21.21 -17.38
N ARG A 76 9.30 -19.99 -17.86
CA ARG A 76 9.13 -18.77 -17.06
C ARG A 76 7.62 -18.50 -16.88
N GLN A 77 7.21 -18.35 -15.64
CA GLN A 77 5.90 -17.87 -15.22
C GLN A 77 6.04 -16.43 -14.73
N VAL A 78 5.05 -15.61 -15.04
CA VAL A 78 4.98 -14.21 -14.60
C VAL A 78 3.55 -13.94 -14.15
N VAL A 79 3.40 -13.38 -12.96
CA VAL A 79 2.12 -13.00 -12.38
C VAL A 79 2.22 -11.57 -11.90
N GLU A 80 1.34 -10.71 -12.39
CA GLU A 80 1.14 -9.37 -11.85
C GLU A 80 -0.05 -9.40 -10.90
N ALA A 81 0.12 -8.88 -9.68
CA ALA A 81 -0.93 -8.96 -8.67
C ALA A 81 -0.95 -7.75 -7.74
N GLY A 82 -2.16 -7.30 -7.41
CA GLY A 82 -2.40 -6.21 -6.46
C GLY A 82 -3.69 -6.41 -5.69
N LEU A 83 -3.72 -5.94 -4.45
CA LEU A 83 -4.93 -5.96 -3.64
C LEU A 83 -5.65 -4.62 -3.74
N THR A 84 -6.89 -4.66 -4.21
CA THR A 84 -7.74 -3.48 -4.38
C THR A 84 -9.12 -3.74 -3.79
N PRO A 85 -9.89 -2.72 -3.43
CA PRO A 85 -11.34 -2.87 -3.34
C PRO A 85 -11.94 -3.27 -4.71
N ARG A 86 -13.01 -4.08 -4.72
CA ARG A 86 -13.76 -4.46 -5.94
C ARG A 86 -14.33 -3.25 -6.67
N ASP A 87 -14.88 -2.34 -5.88
CA ASP A 87 -15.56 -1.16 -6.37
C ASP A 87 -14.78 0.06 -5.89
N LEU A 88 -13.83 0.51 -6.71
CA LEU A 88 -13.03 1.71 -6.40
C LEU A 88 -13.93 2.95 -6.16
N GLU A 89 -15.07 3.01 -6.83
CA GLU A 89 -16.08 4.06 -6.65
C GLU A 89 -16.88 3.92 -5.34
N SER A 90 -16.99 2.72 -4.76
CA SER A 90 -17.74 2.48 -3.51
C SER A 90 -16.91 2.69 -2.25
N VAL A 91 -15.60 2.92 -2.39
CA VAL A 91 -14.71 3.18 -1.27
C VAL A 91 -14.91 4.60 -0.75
N GLN A 92 -16.00 4.73 -0.03
CA GLN A 92 -16.58 5.95 0.46
C GLN A 92 -16.03 6.23 1.87
N PHE A 93 -14.71 6.23 2.05
CA PHE A 93 -14.07 6.41 3.37
C PHE A 93 -14.60 7.62 4.12
N PHE A 94 -14.55 8.79 3.49
CA PHE A 94 -15.07 10.02 4.06
C PHE A 94 -16.59 9.98 4.21
N ARG A 95 -17.30 9.39 3.25
CA ARG A 95 -18.75 9.35 3.29
C ARG A 95 -19.27 8.43 4.40
N GLY A 96 -18.63 7.30 4.70
CA GLY A 96 -18.97 6.44 5.83
C GLY A 96 -18.74 7.12 7.18
N VAL A 97 -17.65 7.89 7.32
CA VAL A 97 -17.41 8.73 8.50
C VAL A 97 -18.49 9.82 8.64
N LEU A 98 -18.83 10.50 7.54
CA LEU A 98 -19.87 11.53 7.53
C LEU A 98 -21.26 10.95 7.81
N ASP A 99 -21.60 9.78 7.25
CA ASP A 99 -22.88 9.11 7.47
C ASP A 99 -23.04 8.71 8.94
N LEU A 100 -21.97 8.21 9.57
CA LEU A 100 -21.96 7.95 11.01
C LEU A 100 -22.07 9.24 11.83
N ALA A 101 -21.38 10.30 11.42
CA ALA A 101 -21.42 11.57 12.15
C ALA A 101 -22.80 12.27 12.06
N GLU A 102 -23.46 12.16 10.91
CA GLU A 102 -24.75 12.82 10.64
C GLU A 102 -25.95 11.98 11.09
N TYR A 103 -25.90 10.67 10.86
CA TYR A 103 -27.04 9.77 11.06
C TYR A 103 -26.79 8.67 12.10
N GLY A 104 -25.54 8.38 12.45
CA GLY A 104 -25.18 7.27 13.35
C GLY A 104 -25.20 5.88 12.70
N TYR A 105 -25.29 5.81 11.37
CA TYR A 105 -25.32 4.57 10.60
C TYR A 105 -24.38 4.67 9.40
N VAL A 106 -23.81 3.53 8.98
CA VAL A 106 -23.08 3.45 7.70
C VAL A 106 -24.10 3.23 6.59
N ASN A 107 -24.01 4.00 5.50
CA ASN A 107 -24.92 3.91 4.35
C ASN A 107 -26.42 3.92 4.76
N PRO A 108 -26.90 4.95 5.48
CA PRO A 108 -28.22 4.95 6.10
C PRO A 108 -29.35 4.86 5.08
N ALA A 109 -30.33 4.00 5.36
CA ALA A 109 -31.61 3.96 4.65
C ALA A 109 -32.46 5.21 4.94
N ALA A 110 -33.50 5.45 4.13
CA ALA A 110 -34.35 6.64 4.27
C ALA A 110 -35.00 6.77 5.67
N GLU A 111 -35.34 5.65 6.31
CA GLU A 111 -35.88 5.64 7.67
C GLU A 111 -34.84 6.04 8.72
N GLN A 112 -33.61 5.52 8.61
CA GLN A 112 -32.50 5.87 9.49
C GLN A 112 -32.10 7.34 9.36
N LYS A 113 -32.22 7.93 8.16
CA LYS A 113 -32.03 9.37 7.96
C LYS A 113 -33.08 10.22 8.67
N ARG A 114 -34.32 9.73 8.79
CA ARG A 114 -35.40 10.39 9.54
C ARG A 114 -35.27 10.21 11.06
N ASN A 115 -34.64 9.12 11.49
CA ASN A 115 -34.44 8.75 12.89
C ASN A 115 -32.94 8.53 13.18
N PRO A 116 -32.12 9.60 13.16
CA PRO A 116 -30.70 9.47 13.39
C PRO A 116 -30.42 9.04 14.84
N ARG A 117 -29.30 8.35 15.05
CA ARG A 117 -28.78 8.06 16.39
C ARG A 117 -27.41 8.72 16.57
N TYR A 118 -27.04 8.96 17.82
CA TYR A 118 -25.71 9.46 18.13
C TYR A 118 -24.67 8.35 18.00
N GLU A 119 -23.61 8.61 17.24
CA GLU A 119 -22.39 7.82 17.18
C GLU A 119 -21.25 8.63 17.81
N PRO A 120 -20.66 8.20 18.95
CA PRO A 120 -19.59 8.93 19.61
C PRO A 120 -18.26 8.93 18.86
N ASP A 121 -18.03 7.92 18.02
CA ASP A 121 -16.77 7.70 17.31
C ASP A 121 -16.98 7.43 15.80
N PRO A 122 -17.49 8.40 15.01
CA PRO A 122 -17.72 8.20 13.57
C PRO A 122 -16.46 7.78 12.80
N ILE A 123 -15.28 8.26 13.22
CA ILE A 123 -14.01 7.92 12.58
C ILE A 123 -13.63 6.44 12.74
N SER A 124 -14.22 5.73 13.70
CA SER A 124 -14.02 4.28 13.89
C SER A 124 -14.30 3.46 12.62
N TYR A 125 -15.09 4.03 11.69
CA TYR A 125 -15.31 3.48 10.36
C TYR A 125 -14.02 3.11 9.62
N LEU A 126 -12.95 3.91 9.75
CA LEU A 126 -11.69 3.68 9.04
C LEU A 126 -10.97 2.39 9.48
N TRP A 127 -11.33 1.84 10.65
CA TRP A 127 -10.82 0.56 11.17
C TRP A 127 -11.71 -0.64 10.82
N ARG A 128 -12.87 -0.42 10.19
CA ARG A 128 -13.80 -1.51 9.87
C ARG A 128 -13.35 -2.26 8.63
N ASP A 129 -13.55 -3.58 8.66
CA ASP A 129 -13.52 -4.38 7.44
C ASP A 129 -14.69 -4.01 6.55
N LEU A 130 -14.38 -3.55 5.34
CA LEU A 130 -15.37 -3.21 4.34
C LEU A 130 -15.83 -4.42 3.53
N GLY A 131 -15.19 -5.59 3.70
CA GLY A 131 -15.58 -6.86 3.06
C GLY A 131 -15.54 -6.82 1.53
N ASN A 132 -14.92 -5.79 0.95
CA ASN A 132 -14.89 -5.53 -0.48
C ASN A 132 -13.50 -5.71 -1.08
N GLY A 133 -12.58 -6.38 -0.37
CA GLY A 133 -11.26 -6.70 -0.88
C GLY A 133 -11.32 -7.64 -2.08
N HIS A 134 -10.34 -7.48 -2.98
CA HIS A 134 -10.14 -8.34 -4.12
C HIS A 134 -8.69 -8.35 -4.59
N LEU A 135 -8.12 -9.55 -4.70
CA LEU A 135 -6.85 -9.75 -5.39
C LEU A 135 -7.10 -9.69 -6.90
N ARG A 136 -6.51 -8.70 -7.57
CA ARG A 136 -6.48 -8.60 -9.03
C ARG A 136 -5.18 -9.21 -9.53
N MET A 137 -5.28 -10.18 -10.44
CA MET A 137 -4.14 -10.90 -11.04
C MET A 137 -3.84 -10.48 -12.49
N GLU A 138 -4.20 -9.24 -12.85
CA GLU A 138 -4.09 -8.69 -14.20
C GLU A 138 -3.61 -7.24 -14.14
N SER A 139 -3.71 -6.50 -15.25
CA SER A 139 -3.37 -5.07 -15.30
C SER A 139 -4.08 -4.31 -14.18
N GLN A 140 -3.34 -3.41 -13.52
CA GLN A 140 -3.83 -2.66 -12.37
C GLN A 140 -4.66 -1.43 -12.78
N GLY A 141 -5.45 -1.57 -13.86
CA GLY A 141 -6.37 -0.51 -14.33
C GLY A 141 -5.68 0.65 -15.05
N GLY A 142 -4.57 0.38 -15.76
CA GLY A 142 -3.86 1.40 -16.55
C GLY A 142 -3.01 2.37 -15.72
N LEU A 143 -2.76 2.05 -14.44
CA LEU A 143 -1.89 2.86 -13.59
C LEU A 143 -0.43 2.67 -14.01
N GLU A 144 0.25 3.78 -14.29
CA GLU A 144 1.69 3.78 -14.54
C GLU A 144 2.45 3.89 -13.22
N PRO A 145 3.41 2.99 -12.92
CA PRO A 145 4.20 3.10 -11.70
C PRO A 145 5.08 4.35 -11.75
N THR A 146 5.15 5.07 -10.64
CA THR A 146 6.11 6.16 -10.41
C THR A 146 7.47 5.62 -9.98
N PHE A 147 7.51 4.40 -9.45
CA PHE A 147 8.74 3.69 -9.12
C PHE A 147 8.56 2.17 -9.14
N ALA A 148 9.64 1.44 -9.40
CA ALA A 148 9.66 -0.02 -9.27
C ALA A 148 11.02 -0.53 -8.78
N ALA A 149 11.01 -1.52 -7.90
CA ALA A 149 12.22 -2.12 -7.35
C ALA A 149 12.15 -3.64 -7.40
N LYS A 150 13.22 -4.27 -7.87
CA LYS A 150 13.37 -5.72 -8.01
C LYS A 150 14.26 -6.29 -6.92
N VAL A 151 13.83 -7.40 -6.34
CA VAL A 151 14.62 -8.23 -5.43
C VAL A 151 14.69 -9.65 -5.97
N ASP A 152 15.85 -10.27 -5.81
CA ASP A 152 16.06 -11.67 -6.14
C ASP A 152 15.44 -12.56 -5.08
N LEU A 153 14.87 -13.68 -5.55
CA LEU A 153 14.24 -14.67 -4.68
C LEU A 153 15.00 -15.99 -4.75
N ASP A 154 15.06 -16.68 -3.62
CA ASP A 154 15.29 -18.11 -3.61
C ASP A 154 14.00 -18.89 -3.99
N PRO A 155 14.10 -20.17 -4.40
CA PRO A 155 12.92 -20.96 -4.78
C PRO A 155 11.89 -21.17 -3.65
N GLY A 156 12.31 -21.09 -2.39
CA GLY A 156 11.42 -21.14 -1.22
C GLY A 156 10.64 -19.85 -1.04
N GLN A 157 11.29 -18.69 -1.15
CA GLN A 157 10.66 -17.36 -1.13
C GLN A 157 9.62 -17.25 -2.24
N TYR A 158 9.99 -17.62 -3.47
CA TYR A 158 9.08 -17.65 -4.61
C TYR A 158 7.82 -18.48 -4.33
N ARG A 159 7.97 -19.71 -3.82
CA ARG A 159 6.83 -20.58 -3.50
C ARG A 159 5.92 -20.00 -2.41
N ARG A 160 6.49 -19.38 -1.36
CA ARG A 160 5.70 -18.72 -0.31
C ARG A 160 4.90 -17.53 -0.84
N ILE A 161 5.54 -16.68 -1.65
CA ILE A 161 4.87 -15.54 -2.29
C ILE A 161 3.77 -16.04 -3.22
N LYS A 162 4.07 -17.03 -4.07
CA LYS A 162 3.06 -17.63 -4.97
C LYS A 162 1.86 -18.20 -4.22
N ALA A 163 2.08 -18.90 -3.11
CA ALA A 163 0.99 -19.39 -2.26
C ALA A 163 0.16 -18.24 -1.67
N ARG A 164 0.80 -17.13 -1.28
CA ARG A 164 0.11 -15.94 -0.79
C ARG A 164 -0.71 -15.22 -1.88
N LEU A 165 -0.37 -15.40 -3.14
CA LEU A 165 -1.12 -14.91 -4.32
C LEU A 165 -2.30 -15.82 -4.70
N ASP A 166 -2.62 -16.87 -3.95
CA ASP A 166 -3.78 -17.72 -4.25
C ASP A 166 -5.10 -16.91 -4.12
N PRO A 167 -5.87 -16.71 -5.20
CA PRO A 167 -7.07 -15.89 -5.20
C PRO A 167 -8.20 -16.47 -4.32
N THR A 168 -8.10 -17.74 -3.90
CA THR A 168 -9.09 -18.38 -3.03
C THR A 168 -8.94 -18.02 -1.56
N LEU A 169 -7.82 -17.39 -1.17
CA LEU A 169 -7.56 -17.05 0.23
C LEU A 169 -8.62 -16.08 0.79
N PRO A 170 -9.22 -16.36 1.96
CA PRO A 170 -10.21 -15.48 2.58
C PRO A 170 -9.71 -14.06 2.86
N SER A 171 -8.41 -13.92 3.16
CA SER A 171 -7.78 -12.61 3.37
C SER A 171 -7.85 -11.71 2.13
N HIS A 172 -8.05 -12.24 0.93
CA HIS A 172 -8.25 -11.40 -0.26
C HIS A 172 -9.63 -10.76 -0.34
N LYS A 173 -10.57 -11.15 0.53
CA LYS A 173 -11.92 -10.59 0.59
C LYS A 173 -12.03 -9.44 1.58
N THR A 174 -11.05 -9.30 2.45
CA THR A 174 -11.02 -8.27 3.49
C THR A 174 -10.29 -7.03 3.00
N PHE A 175 -10.83 -5.86 3.32
CA PHE A 175 -10.20 -4.58 2.99
C PHE A 175 -10.45 -3.57 4.09
N GLN A 176 -9.38 -2.94 4.56
CA GLN A 176 -9.38 -1.99 5.67
C GLN A 176 -8.37 -0.89 5.38
N VAL A 177 -8.71 0.38 5.68
CA VAL A 177 -7.78 1.51 5.51
C VAL A 177 -6.51 1.30 6.35
N THR A 178 -6.71 0.96 7.62
CA THR A 178 -5.64 0.78 8.61
C THR A 178 -5.03 -0.61 8.61
N GLY A 179 -5.63 -1.54 7.86
CA GLY A 179 -5.25 -2.94 7.84
C GLY A 179 -4.84 -3.37 6.45
N GLN A 180 -5.58 -4.31 5.89
CA GLN A 180 -5.24 -4.95 4.63
C GLN A 180 -5.70 -4.14 3.41
N GLN A 181 -4.74 -3.66 2.63
CA GLN A 181 -4.92 -2.89 1.41
C GLN A 181 -3.65 -2.99 0.52
N CYS A 182 -3.60 -2.26 -0.60
CA CYS A 182 -2.56 -2.41 -1.62
C CYS A 182 -1.13 -2.33 -1.07
N SER A 183 -0.80 -1.31 -0.29
CA SER A 183 0.56 -1.09 0.22
C SER A 183 0.94 -2.04 1.34
N SER A 184 0.00 -2.42 2.22
CA SER A 184 0.26 -3.43 3.24
C SER A 184 0.48 -4.81 2.62
N PHE A 185 -0.25 -5.11 1.54
CA PHE A 185 -0.10 -6.35 0.79
C PHE A 185 1.28 -6.43 0.12
N VAL A 186 1.72 -5.37 -0.56
CA VAL A 186 3.09 -5.32 -1.12
C VAL A 186 4.14 -5.49 -0.03
N ALA A 187 3.97 -4.83 1.12
CA ALA A 187 4.89 -4.99 2.25
C ALA A 187 4.92 -6.41 2.82
N GLU A 188 3.78 -7.10 2.88
CA GLU A 188 3.70 -8.51 3.27
C GLU A 188 4.50 -9.40 2.31
N LEU A 189 4.34 -9.20 0.99
CA LEU A 189 5.09 -9.96 -0.02
C LEU A 189 6.59 -9.63 0.01
N ALA A 190 6.94 -8.37 0.25
CA ALA A 190 8.33 -7.95 0.45
C ALA A 190 8.95 -8.66 1.67
N ALA A 191 8.20 -8.78 2.78
CA ALA A 191 8.67 -9.48 3.97
C ALA A 191 8.91 -10.97 3.69
N LEU A 192 8.05 -11.62 2.88
CA LEU A 192 8.27 -13.00 2.41
C LEU A 192 9.54 -13.15 1.56
N ALA A 193 9.95 -12.08 0.87
CA ALA A 193 11.21 -11.94 0.12
C ALA A 193 12.41 -11.53 1.00
N GLY A 194 12.24 -11.39 2.32
CA GLY A 194 13.30 -10.97 3.23
C GLY A 194 13.56 -9.46 3.26
N VAL A 195 12.61 -8.65 2.79
CA VAL A 195 12.70 -7.19 2.75
C VAL A 195 11.61 -6.56 3.61
N ASN A 196 12.01 -5.79 4.61
CA ASN A 196 11.09 -5.07 5.47
C ASN A 196 10.86 -3.66 4.93
N LEU A 197 9.65 -3.40 4.41
CA LEU A 197 9.27 -2.08 3.94
C LEU A 197 8.75 -1.20 5.09
N GLN A 198 9.14 0.07 5.11
CA GLN A 198 8.53 1.14 5.88
C GLN A 198 7.36 1.68 5.06
N HIS A 199 6.20 1.05 5.22
CA HIS A 199 5.02 1.36 4.41
C HIS A 199 3.95 2.14 5.17
N GLN A 200 4.08 2.32 6.48
CA GLN A 200 3.06 2.96 7.31
C GLN A 200 3.36 4.43 7.57
N VAL A 201 2.30 5.23 7.63
CA VAL A 201 2.31 6.61 8.11
C VAL A 201 1.30 6.73 9.25
N THR A 202 1.61 7.57 10.24
CA THR A 202 0.72 7.87 11.36
C THR A 202 0.41 9.35 11.35
N ILE A 203 -0.87 9.69 11.37
CA ILE A 203 -1.33 11.08 11.39
C ILE A 203 -2.26 11.32 12.59
N PRO A 204 -2.20 12.51 13.22
CA PRO A 204 -3.18 12.88 14.22
C PRO A 204 -4.54 13.15 13.57
N ILE A 205 -5.61 12.78 14.25
CA ILE A 205 -6.99 13.08 13.88
C ILE A 205 -7.55 14.08 14.89
N PRO A 206 -7.99 15.28 14.46
CA PRO A 206 -8.61 16.23 15.37
C PRO A 206 -9.90 15.64 15.94
N ARG A 207 -10.19 15.97 17.21
CA ARG A 207 -11.42 15.51 17.86
C ARG A 207 -12.68 16.02 17.17
N GLU A 208 -12.63 17.24 16.64
CA GLU A 208 -13.73 17.91 15.96
C GLU A 208 -13.23 18.56 14.68
N VAL A 209 -14.07 18.60 13.66
CA VAL A 209 -13.83 19.29 12.39
C VAL A 209 -15.01 20.17 12.04
N GLU A 210 -14.79 21.22 11.26
CA GLU A 210 -15.87 22.01 10.69
C GLU A 210 -16.26 21.44 9.31
N TYR A 211 -17.53 21.08 9.16
CA TYR A 211 -18.11 20.57 7.92
C TYR A 211 -19.45 21.25 7.67
N SER A 212 -19.59 21.91 6.51
CA SER A 212 -20.80 22.66 6.14
C SER A 212 -21.25 23.68 7.21
N GLY A 213 -20.28 24.41 7.79
CA GLY A 213 -20.51 25.40 8.85
C GLY A 213 -20.90 24.83 10.21
N LYS A 214 -20.85 23.50 10.39
CA LYS A 214 -21.16 22.81 11.64
C LYS A 214 -19.89 22.17 12.21
N LYS A 215 -19.73 22.25 13.53
CA LYS A 215 -18.73 21.44 14.23
C LYS A 215 -19.22 20.00 14.34
N VAL A 216 -18.46 19.09 13.76
CA VAL A 216 -18.71 17.66 13.76
C VAL A 216 -17.65 16.98 14.61
N ARG A 217 -18.06 16.19 15.59
CA ARG A 217 -17.16 15.36 16.40
C ARG A 217 -16.77 14.10 15.64
N LEU A 218 -15.47 13.84 15.53
CA LEU A 218 -14.93 12.64 14.87
C LEU A 218 -14.70 11.48 15.84
N TRP A 219 -14.34 11.78 17.09
CA TRP A 219 -14.13 10.79 18.13
C TRP A 219 -14.35 11.34 19.53
N SER A 220 -14.71 10.44 20.43
CA SER A 220 -14.79 10.61 21.88
C SER A 220 -13.76 9.74 22.59
N ASP A 221 -13.48 8.54 22.05
CA ASP A 221 -12.43 7.64 22.53
C ASP A 221 -11.03 8.07 22.02
N PRO A 222 -10.08 8.40 22.91
CA PRO A 222 -8.73 8.82 22.53
C PRO A 222 -7.95 7.81 21.69
N LYS A 223 -8.33 6.53 21.65
CA LYS A 223 -7.67 5.56 20.76
C LYS A 223 -7.79 5.91 19.27
N TYR A 224 -8.80 6.72 18.92
CA TYR A 224 -9.01 7.21 17.55
C TYR A 224 -8.38 8.60 17.30
N SER A 225 -7.60 9.13 18.25
CA SER A 225 -6.91 10.43 18.11
C SER A 225 -5.78 10.42 17.08
N SER A 226 -5.40 9.25 16.59
CA SER A 226 -4.47 9.09 15.48
C SER A 226 -4.87 7.89 14.63
N ILE A 227 -4.42 7.88 13.38
CA ILE A 227 -4.61 6.75 12.48
C ILE A 227 -3.29 6.38 11.85
N THR A 228 -3.00 5.08 11.84
CA THR A 228 -1.87 4.49 11.14
C THR A 228 -2.41 3.67 9.97
N PHE A 229 -1.88 3.92 8.78
CA PHE A 229 -2.26 3.19 7.57
C PHE A 229 -1.07 3.07 6.63
N SER A 230 -1.14 2.11 5.71
CA SER A 230 -0.09 1.96 4.71
C SER A 230 -0.25 2.98 3.58
N SER A 231 0.84 3.55 3.08
CA SER A 231 0.80 4.58 2.03
C SER A 231 1.68 4.17 0.85
N PRO A 232 1.20 4.34 -0.41
CA PRO A 232 2.04 4.25 -1.59
C PRO A 232 3.25 5.19 -1.52
N ASP A 233 3.11 6.41 -1.01
CA ASP A 233 4.24 7.34 -0.87
C ASP A 233 5.31 6.83 0.09
N ALA A 234 4.90 6.20 1.21
CA ALA A 234 5.84 5.57 2.15
C ALA A 234 6.55 4.36 1.53
N VAL A 235 5.80 3.52 0.81
CA VAL A 235 6.36 2.39 0.04
C VAL A 235 7.40 2.91 -0.97
N GLU A 236 7.06 3.93 -1.76
CA GLU A 236 7.98 4.49 -2.76
C GLU A 236 9.26 5.02 -2.14
N ALA A 237 9.14 5.80 -1.06
CA ALA A 237 10.31 6.33 -0.35
C ALA A 237 11.23 5.20 0.10
N ASP A 238 10.67 4.09 0.59
CA ASP A 238 11.48 2.96 1.03
C ASP A 238 12.06 2.12 -0.11
N LEU A 239 11.31 1.92 -1.20
CA LEU A 239 11.84 1.26 -2.40
C LEU A 239 13.03 2.04 -2.97
N LYS A 240 12.95 3.38 -3.02
CA LYS A 240 14.06 4.25 -3.41
C LYS A 240 15.27 4.06 -2.50
N ARG A 241 15.05 3.98 -1.19
CA ARG A 241 16.12 3.72 -0.20
C ARG A 241 16.77 2.36 -0.41
N LEU A 242 16.00 1.30 -0.65
CA LEU A 242 16.53 -0.04 -0.92
C LEU A 242 17.41 -0.06 -2.16
N VAL A 243 16.97 0.56 -3.25
CA VAL A 243 17.75 0.70 -4.49
C VAL A 243 19.03 1.48 -4.24
N ALA A 244 18.94 2.64 -3.59
CA ALA A 244 20.11 3.46 -3.26
C ALA A 244 21.12 2.76 -2.35
N SER A 245 20.68 1.83 -1.51
CA SER A 245 21.55 1.01 -0.65
C SER A 245 22.08 -0.27 -1.32
N GLY A 246 21.76 -0.52 -2.59
CA GLY A 246 22.16 -1.75 -3.29
C GLY A 246 21.47 -3.02 -2.78
N ARG A 247 20.33 -2.90 -2.09
CA ARG A 247 19.52 -4.04 -1.60
C ARG A 247 18.42 -4.47 -2.57
N ALA A 248 18.14 -3.62 -3.56
CA ALA A 248 17.22 -3.89 -4.66
C ALA A 248 17.80 -3.26 -5.94
N ALA A 249 17.33 -3.72 -7.09
CA ALA A 249 17.63 -3.10 -8.38
C ALA A 249 16.47 -2.20 -8.83
N ASN A 250 16.75 -1.07 -9.48
CA ASN A 250 15.70 -0.26 -10.10
C ASN A 250 15.09 -1.05 -11.28
N ALA A 251 13.77 -1.24 -11.28
CA ALA A 251 13.07 -2.07 -12.26
C ALA A 251 12.11 -1.29 -13.16
N LEU A 252 12.08 0.05 -13.07
CA LEU A 252 11.05 0.85 -13.72
C LEU A 252 11.11 0.75 -15.25
N SER A 253 12.30 0.95 -15.84
CA SER A 253 12.51 0.84 -17.28
C SER A 253 12.24 -0.58 -17.82
N TRP A 254 12.60 -1.60 -17.03
CA TRP A 254 12.28 -2.99 -17.37
C TRP A 254 10.77 -3.20 -17.39
N TYR A 255 10.04 -2.70 -16.39
CA TYR A 255 8.58 -2.87 -16.33
C TYR A 255 7.89 -2.19 -17.53
N HIS A 256 8.27 -0.96 -17.88
CA HIS A 256 7.72 -0.29 -19.05
C HIS A 256 8.01 -1.04 -20.36
N SER A 257 9.21 -1.61 -20.48
CA SER A 257 9.56 -2.43 -21.65
C SER A 257 8.77 -3.73 -21.68
N ALA A 258 8.68 -4.43 -20.54
CA ALA A 258 7.96 -5.70 -20.37
C ALA A 258 6.44 -5.55 -20.58
N ALA A 259 5.85 -4.43 -20.14
CA ALA A 259 4.43 -4.12 -20.34
C ALA A 259 4.08 -4.01 -21.83
N GLN A 260 4.99 -3.51 -22.67
CA GLN A 260 4.80 -3.48 -24.13
C GLN A 260 4.77 -4.90 -24.75
N TYR A 261 5.37 -5.90 -24.10
CA TYR A 261 5.30 -7.31 -24.51
C TYR A 261 4.06 -8.04 -23.96
N SER A 262 3.39 -7.47 -22.95
CA SER A 262 2.37 -8.16 -22.16
C SER A 262 1.00 -8.25 -22.85
N GLU A 263 0.63 -7.30 -23.73
CA GLU A 263 -0.62 -7.42 -24.50
C GLU A 263 -0.63 -8.64 -25.45
N ALA A 264 0.53 -9.03 -25.98
CA ALA A 264 0.68 -10.20 -26.86
C ALA A 264 1.01 -11.50 -26.09
N SER A 265 1.70 -11.41 -24.94
CA SER A 265 2.23 -12.60 -24.24
C SER A 265 1.48 -12.98 -22.95
N MET A 266 0.77 -12.05 -22.27
CA MET A 266 -0.03 -12.41 -21.08
C MET A 266 -1.30 -13.19 -21.42
N ARG A 267 -1.80 -13.10 -22.66
CA ARG A 267 -2.93 -13.93 -23.12
C ARG A 267 -2.63 -15.43 -23.12
N HIS A 268 -1.36 -15.84 -23.15
CA HIS A 268 -0.99 -17.25 -23.22
C HIS A 268 -0.81 -17.97 -21.88
N VAL A 269 -0.84 -17.25 -20.74
CA VAL A 269 -0.72 -17.88 -19.40
C VAL A 269 -2.09 -18.14 -18.75
N LEU A 270 -3.14 -17.42 -19.15
CA LEU A 270 -4.50 -17.58 -18.60
C LEU A 270 -5.43 -18.48 -19.43
N ALA A 271 -5.04 -18.88 -20.64
CA ALA A 271 -5.81 -19.78 -21.51
C ALA A 271 -5.45 -21.28 -21.35
N GLY A 272 -4.65 -21.62 -20.32
CA GLY A 272 -4.19 -22.98 -20.04
C GLY A 272 -5.04 -23.74 -19.02
N ARG A 273 -6.36 -23.55 -19.04
CA ARG A 273 -7.34 -24.41 -18.35
C ARG A 273 -8.47 -24.77 -19.30
#